data_AF-A0A1E9PA03-F1
#
_entry.id   AF-A0A1E9PA03-F1
#
_cell.length_a   1.000
_cell.length_b   1.000
_cell.length_c   1.000
_cell.angle_alpha   90.00
_cell.angle_beta   90.00
_cell.angle_gamma   90.00
#
_symmetry.space_group_name_H-M   'P 1'
#
loop_
_entity.id
_entity.type
_entity.pdbx_description
1 polymer ?
#
loop_
_entity_poly.entity_id
_entity_poly.type
_entity_poly.pdbx_seq_one_letter_code
_entity_poly.pdbx_strand_id
1 'polypeptide(L)'
;MKQLGPIFKRLREARHISLADASSNNFSPSMLSKFENGKNEISALKLFTALENTHIEVNEFLYLARGFSESPLVRLQEKILESELSTDYQALKDLYHSEIEKWRKDPSKPNHKINSIIIKAHMKGLDESTQLTEEENTFLHDYLFSTEIWGNYELTLLAISSTLISSRLFTHYTREMLHKSDFLGSLKSNRHLIQTLLMNGFLLCIDKEDYVNADYFDKNIQDHFFKENETYYRIIYLWAKGLYAYKLNGASEGIDQMKTAVNILKTLHCDNVANYYQKAMIKEETNRLG
;
A
#
# COMPACT_ATOMS: atom_id res chain seq x y z
N MET A 1 23.16 4.49 -5.68
CA MET A 1 23.29 3.22 -6.42
C MET A 1 24.64 3.26 -7.12
N LYS A 2 25.54 2.31 -6.90
CA LYS A 2 26.94 2.45 -7.37
C LYS A 2 27.28 1.63 -8.62
N GLN A 3 26.34 0.84 -9.17
CA GLN A 3 26.65 -0.15 -10.22
C GLN A 3 25.64 -0.20 -11.37
N LEU A 4 25.06 0.94 -11.78
CA LEU A 4 24.04 0.97 -12.85
C LEU A 4 24.55 0.37 -14.17
N GLY A 5 25.74 0.78 -14.62
CA GLY A 5 26.34 0.29 -15.86
C GLY A 5 26.62 -1.22 -15.88
N PRO A 6 27.38 -1.75 -14.91
CA PRO A 6 27.66 -3.19 -14.85
C PRO A 6 26.41 -4.08 -14.77
N ILE A 7 25.38 -3.62 -14.05
CA ILE A 7 24.09 -4.35 -13.98
C ILE A 7 23.37 -4.33 -15.33
N PHE A 8 23.33 -3.17 -16.00
CA PHE A 8 22.74 -3.08 -17.34
C PHE A 8 23.46 -4.01 -18.32
N LYS A 9 24.81 -4.00 -18.31
CA LYS A 9 25.64 -4.88 -19.13
C LYS A 9 25.25 -6.35 -18.97
N ARG A 10 25.16 -6.81 -17.71
CA ARG A 10 24.82 -8.19 -17.39
C ARG A 10 23.44 -8.58 -17.95
N LEU A 11 22.44 -7.72 -17.79
CA LEU A 11 21.09 -7.97 -18.30
C LEU A 11 21.04 -7.96 -19.83
N ARG A 12 21.72 -7.00 -20.48
CA ARG A 12 21.82 -6.93 -21.94
C ARG A 12 22.50 -8.17 -22.53
N GLU A 13 23.65 -8.56 -21.96
CA GLU A 13 24.43 -9.71 -22.43
C GLU A 13 23.70 -11.04 -22.22
N ALA A 14 22.94 -11.18 -21.11
CA ALA A 14 22.08 -12.34 -20.87
C ALA A 14 20.97 -12.51 -21.92
N ARG A 15 20.63 -11.43 -22.65
CA ARG A 15 19.66 -11.43 -23.75
C ARG A 15 20.32 -11.45 -25.12
N HIS A 16 21.65 -11.55 -25.16
CA HIS A 16 22.44 -11.54 -26.40
C HIS A 16 22.24 -10.30 -27.28
N ILE A 17 21.86 -9.16 -26.69
CA ILE A 17 21.61 -7.91 -27.43
C ILE A 17 22.93 -7.15 -27.57
N SER A 18 23.26 -6.68 -28.77
CA SER A 18 24.51 -5.95 -29.00
C SER A 18 24.46 -4.52 -28.44
N LEU A 19 25.62 -3.88 -28.29
CA LEU A 19 25.69 -2.46 -27.93
C LEU A 19 25.02 -1.55 -28.98
N ALA A 20 25.07 -1.96 -30.26
CA ALA A 20 24.48 -1.20 -31.36
C ALA A 20 22.95 -1.27 -31.33
N ASP A 21 22.40 -2.46 -31.07
CA ASP A 21 20.95 -2.65 -30.95
C ASP A 21 20.41 -1.92 -29.71
N ALA A 22 21.11 -2.05 -28.57
CA ALA A 22 20.71 -1.37 -27.34
C ALA A 22 20.74 0.17 -27.48
N SER A 23 21.67 0.73 -28.26
CA SER A 23 21.72 2.18 -28.49
C SER A 23 20.83 2.66 -29.64
N SER A 24 20.47 1.78 -30.59
CA SER A 24 19.57 2.01 -31.73
C SER A 24 19.76 3.37 -32.42
N ASN A 25 21.00 3.76 -32.71
CA ASN A 25 21.39 5.06 -33.29
C ASN A 25 21.01 6.32 -32.47
N ASN A 26 20.35 6.19 -31.31
CA ASN A 26 20.03 7.30 -30.42
C ASN A 26 21.28 7.86 -29.73
N PHE A 27 22.30 7.02 -29.54
CA PHE A 27 23.63 7.41 -29.05
C PHE A 27 24.68 6.37 -29.46
N SER A 28 25.96 6.73 -29.30
CA SER A 28 27.05 5.89 -29.80
C SER A 28 27.23 4.61 -28.96
N PRO A 29 27.46 3.43 -29.59
CA PRO A 29 27.75 2.18 -28.88
C PRO A 29 28.98 2.30 -27.95
N SER A 30 29.96 3.12 -28.33
CA SER A 30 31.13 3.46 -27.50
C SER A 30 30.74 4.14 -26.19
N MET A 31 29.73 5.03 -26.20
CA MET A 31 29.22 5.66 -24.98
C MET A 31 28.55 4.62 -24.07
N LEU A 32 27.73 3.73 -24.64
CA LEU A 32 27.09 2.64 -23.87
C LEU A 32 28.15 1.73 -23.24
N SER A 33 29.17 1.35 -24.01
CA SER A 33 30.29 0.54 -23.52
C SER A 33 31.02 1.21 -22.34
N LYS A 34 31.28 2.52 -22.42
CA LYS A 34 31.90 3.24 -21.31
C LYS A 34 31.01 3.27 -20.07
N PHE A 35 29.70 3.42 -20.24
CA PHE A 35 28.73 3.32 -19.14
C PHE A 35 28.74 1.94 -18.49
N GLU A 36 28.62 0.88 -19.30
CA GLU A 36 28.60 -0.50 -18.83
C GLU A 36 29.84 -0.91 -18.04
N ASN A 37 30.99 -0.33 -18.38
CA ASN A 37 32.25 -0.57 -17.67
C ASN A 37 32.51 0.43 -16.53
N GLY A 38 31.51 1.24 -16.13
CA GLY A 38 31.61 2.21 -15.03
C GLY A 38 32.56 3.38 -15.29
N LYS A 39 32.92 3.62 -16.56
CA LYS A 39 33.86 4.69 -16.94
C LYS A 39 33.16 6.04 -17.12
N ASN A 40 31.90 6.04 -17.57
CA ASN A 40 31.09 7.23 -17.79
C ASN A 40 29.67 7.05 -17.24
N GLU A 41 29.00 8.14 -16.92
CA GLU A 41 27.54 8.16 -16.74
C GLU A 41 26.84 8.43 -18.07
N ILE A 42 25.55 8.07 -18.16
CA ILE A 42 24.65 8.45 -19.25
C ILE A 42 23.44 9.18 -18.69
N SER A 43 22.82 10.02 -19.50
CA SER A 43 21.57 10.68 -19.11
C SER A 43 20.44 9.67 -18.92
N ALA A 44 19.46 10.03 -18.09
CA ALA A 44 18.27 9.22 -17.85
C ALA A 44 17.57 8.84 -19.17
N LEU A 45 17.42 9.78 -20.10
CA LEU A 45 16.83 9.53 -21.42
C LEU A 45 17.53 8.39 -22.17
N LYS A 46 18.87 8.39 -22.19
CA LYS A 46 19.66 7.34 -22.85
C LYS A 46 19.55 6.00 -22.13
N LEU A 47 19.50 6.03 -20.79
CA LEU A 47 19.30 4.82 -20.00
C LEU A 47 17.93 4.20 -20.29
N PHE A 48 16.84 4.98 -20.25
CA PHE A 48 15.50 4.47 -20.54
C PHE A 48 15.37 3.97 -21.97
N THR A 49 15.95 4.69 -22.94
CA THR A 49 16.02 4.22 -24.34
C THR A 49 16.73 2.85 -24.42
N ALA A 50 17.85 2.68 -23.72
CA ALA A 50 18.60 1.43 -23.73
C ALA A 50 17.84 0.29 -23.04
N LEU A 51 17.14 0.57 -21.93
CA LEU A 51 16.28 -0.39 -21.23
C LEU A 51 15.14 -0.85 -22.15
N GLU A 52 14.46 0.07 -22.84
CA GLU A 52 13.40 -0.25 -23.79
C GLU A 52 13.90 -1.12 -24.96
N ASN A 53 15.01 -0.72 -25.60
CA ASN A 53 15.61 -1.47 -26.71
C ASN A 53 16.12 -2.86 -26.30
N THR A 54 16.33 -3.08 -25.00
CA THR A 54 16.77 -4.37 -24.45
C THR A 54 15.66 -5.15 -23.77
N HIS A 55 14.42 -4.62 -23.80
CA HIS A 55 13.25 -5.14 -23.10
C HIS A 55 13.43 -5.29 -21.59
N ILE A 56 14.34 -4.52 -20.99
CA ILE A 56 14.63 -4.59 -19.54
C ILE A 56 13.62 -3.70 -18.83
N GLU A 57 12.82 -4.31 -17.97
CA GLU A 57 11.89 -3.56 -17.12
C GLU A 57 12.67 -2.73 -16.09
N VAL A 58 12.25 -1.48 -15.87
CA VAL A 58 12.94 -0.55 -14.95
C VAL A 58 13.02 -1.14 -13.54
N ASN A 59 11.99 -1.84 -13.08
CA ASN A 59 11.97 -2.47 -11.77
C ASN A 59 12.94 -3.65 -11.67
N GLU A 60 13.05 -4.49 -12.71
CA GLU A 60 14.03 -5.58 -12.79
C GLU A 60 15.46 -5.01 -12.69
N PHE A 61 15.73 -3.94 -13.43
CA PHE A 61 17.01 -3.25 -13.41
C PHE A 61 17.34 -2.67 -12.02
N LEU A 62 16.39 -1.94 -11.43
CA LEU A 62 16.58 -1.30 -10.12
C LEU A 62 16.75 -2.31 -8.99
N TYR A 63 16.04 -3.43 -9.02
CA TYR A 63 16.18 -4.51 -8.05
C TYR A 63 17.62 -5.03 -7.99
N LEU A 64 18.23 -5.31 -9.15
CA LEU A 64 19.62 -5.73 -9.23
C LEU A 64 20.60 -4.59 -8.88
N ALA A 65 20.33 -3.37 -9.33
CA ALA A 65 21.17 -2.20 -9.05
C ALA A 65 21.26 -1.83 -7.56
N ARG A 66 20.30 -2.27 -6.75
CA ARG A 66 20.27 -2.10 -5.30
C ARG A 66 20.82 -3.32 -4.55
N GLY A 67 21.33 -4.33 -5.24
CA GLY A 67 21.88 -5.55 -4.64
C GLY A 67 20.79 -6.47 -4.10
N PHE A 68 19.76 -6.73 -4.90
CA PHE A 68 18.57 -7.53 -4.52
C PHE A 68 17.75 -6.89 -3.38
N SER A 69 17.99 -5.61 -3.11
CA SER A 69 17.28 -4.86 -2.08
C SER A 69 16.27 -3.92 -2.70
N GLU A 70 15.10 -3.89 -2.10
CA GLU A 70 14.02 -3.03 -2.53
C GLU A 70 14.26 -1.54 -2.14
N SER A 71 13.24 -0.70 -2.34
CA SER A 71 13.31 0.72 -1.97
C SER A 71 13.63 0.92 -0.47
N PRO A 72 14.07 2.12 -0.04
CA PRO A 72 14.28 2.41 1.38
C PRO A 72 13.06 2.11 2.27
N LEU A 73 11.85 2.33 1.75
CA LEU A 73 10.60 2.02 2.45
C LEU A 73 10.43 0.50 2.62
N VAL A 74 10.70 -0.29 1.58
CA VAL A 74 10.58 -1.75 1.70
C VAL A 74 11.59 -2.31 2.67
N ARG A 75 12.84 -1.82 2.70
CA ARG A 75 13.82 -2.20 3.74
C ARG A 75 13.35 -1.86 5.15
N LEU A 76 12.61 -0.77 5.32
CA LEU A 76 12.00 -0.44 6.60
C LEU A 76 10.89 -1.45 6.94
N GLN A 77 10.01 -1.76 5.97
CA GLN A 77 8.94 -2.74 6.12
C GLN A 77 9.47 -4.15 6.45
N GLU A 78 10.59 -4.57 5.86
CA GLU A 78 11.25 -5.85 6.18
C GLU A 78 11.67 -5.89 7.66
N LYS A 79 12.31 -4.84 8.16
CA LYS A 79 12.71 -4.75 9.59
C LYS A 79 11.52 -4.74 10.53
N ILE A 80 10.45 -4.03 10.15
CA ILE A 80 9.20 -4.01 10.90
C ILE A 80 8.61 -5.42 10.95
N LEU A 81 8.51 -6.10 9.81
CA LEU A 81 7.97 -7.45 9.72
C LEU A 81 8.77 -8.46 10.56
N GLU A 82 10.10 -8.38 10.55
CA GLU A 82 10.94 -9.21 11.42
C GLU A 82 10.62 -9.01 12.91
N SER A 83 10.34 -7.77 13.30
CA SER A 83 9.99 -7.41 14.68
C SER A 83 8.57 -7.88 15.02
N GLU A 84 7.62 -7.79 14.10
CA GLU A 84 6.24 -8.28 14.28
C GLU A 84 6.19 -9.81 14.38
N LEU A 85 6.93 -10.53 13.53
CA LEU A 85 7.00 -12.00 13.56
C LEU A 85 7.64 -12.53 14.86
N SER A 86 8.56 -11.77 15.44
CA SER A 86 9.16 -12.08 16.75
C SER A 86 8.38 -11.48 17.93
N THR A 87 7.28 -10.76 17.67
CA THR A 87 6.49 -10.03 18.68
C THR A 87 7.34 -9.07 19.52
N ASP A 88 8.43 -8.54 18.95
CA ASP A 88 9.40 -7.70 19.63
C ASP A 88 8.99 -6.21 19.56
N TYR A 89 8.15 -5.80 20.50
CA TYR A 89 7.72 -4.41 20.64
C TYR A 89 8.90 -3.46 20.92
N GLN A 90 9.93 -3.91 21.64
CA GLN A 90 11.06 -3.08 22.00
C GLN A 90 11.91 -2.76 20.76
N ALA A 91 12.11 -3.72 19.86
CA ALA A 91 12.77 -3.49 18.58
C ALA A 91 12.03 -2.44 17.72
N LEU A 92 10.70 -2.51 17.63
CA LEU A 92 9.90 -1.48 16.95
C LEU A 92 10.05 -0.11 17.61
N LYS A 93 10.06 -0.06 18.94
CA LYS A 93 10.23 1.17 19.71
C LYS A 93 11.62 1.79 19.48
N ASP A 94 12.68 0.99 19.44
CA ASP A 94 14.03 1.45 19.16
C ASP A 94 14.17 1.98 17.72
N LEU A 95 13.55 1.31 16.75
CA LEU A 95 13.45 1.79 15.37
C LEU A 95 12.72 3.13 15.29
N TYR A 96 11.58 3.26 15.98
CA TYR A 96 10.82 4.51 16.07
C TYR A 96 11.68 5.65 16.62
N HIS A 97 12.36 5.43 17.75
CA HIS A 97 13.25 6.44 18.35
C HIS A 97 14.42 6.80 17.42
N SER A 98 14.98 5.82 16.70
CA SER A 98 16.04 6.07 15.72
C SER A 98 15.59 7.02 14.61
N GLU A 99 14.38 6.84 14.06
CA GLU A 99 13.84 7.72 13.02
C GLU A 99 13.49 9.12 13.58
N ILE A 100 12.95 9.21 14.80
CA ILE A 100 12.71 10.50 15.47
C ILE A 100 14.02 11.28 15.70
N GLU A 101 15.10 10.61 16.11
CA GLU A 101 16.39 11.27 16.30
C GLU A 101 16.99 11.75 14.97
N LYS A 102 16.80 11.01 13.87
CA LYS A 102 17.21 11.46 12.53
C LYS A 102 16.38 12.67 12.08
N TRP A 103 15.07 12.67 12.33
CA TRP A 103 14.20 13.80 12.06
C TRP A 103 14.64 15.05 12.82
N ARG A 104 14.93 14.93 14.12
CA ARG A 104 15.41 16.05 14.95
C ARG A 104 16.73 16.64 14.46
N LYS A 105 17.64 15.80 13.97
CA LYS A 105 18.94 16.22 13.42
C LYS A 105 18.82 16.91 12.08
N ASP A 106 17.85 16.51 11.25
CA ASP A 106 17.66 17.07 9.92
C ASP A 106 16.16 17.17 9.56
N PRO A 107 15.46 18.22 10.06
CA PRO A 107 14.04 18.45 9.76
C PRO A 107 13.75 18.76 8.28
N SER A 108 14.76 18.91 7.43
CA SER A 108 14.56 19.06 5.98
C SER A 108 14.17 17.73 5.30
N LYS A 109 14.26 16.61 6.02
CA LYS A 109 13.95 15.26 5.54
C LYS A 109 12.68 14.69 6.20
N PRO A 110 11.48 15.05 5.72
CA PRO A 110 10.21 14.61 6.31
C PRO A 110 10.04 13.08 6.33
N ASN A 111 10.75 12.35 5.45
CA ASN A 111 10.74 10.90 5.40
C ASN A 111 11.05 10.24 6.74
N HIS A 112 11.91 10.83 7.58
CA HIS A 112 12.19 10.27 8.90
C HIS A 112 10.98 10.34 9.84
N LYS A 113 10.24 11.45 9.81
CA LYS A 113 8.99 11.58 10.58
C LYS A 113 7.90 10.66 10.03
N ILE A 114 7.79 10.53 8.70
CA ILE A 114 6.86 9.60 8.06
C ILE A 114 7.17 8.15 8.45
N ASN A 115 8.44 7.74 8.39
CA ASN A 115 8.88 6.42 8.82
C ASN A 115 8.52 6.16 10.29
N SER A 116 8.68 7.15 11.17
CA SER A 116 8.30 7.01 12.58
C SER A 116 6.79 6.76 12.76
N ILE A 117 5.94 7.40 11.95
CA ILE A 117 4.49 7.19 11.97
C ILE A 117 4.15 5.79 11.47
N ILE A 118 4.81 5.33 10.39
CA ILE A 118 4.67 3.97 9.87
C ILE A 118 5.00 2.95 10.96
N ILE A 119 6.18 3.06 11.58
CA ILE A 119 6.62 2.16 12.66
C ILE A 119 5.61 2.17 13.81
N LYS A 120 5.12 3.35 14.20
CA LYS A 120 4.13 3.50 15.27
C LYS A 120 2.79 2.83 14.95
N ALA A 121 2.39 2.80 13.68
CA ALA A 121 1.17 2.09 13.27
C ALA A 121 1.30 0.58 13.47
N HIS A 122 2.48 0.03 13.21
CA HIS A 122 2.80 -1.37 13.49
C HIS A 122 2.93 -1.66 15.00
N MET A 123 3.52 -0.73 15.78
CA MET A 123 3.52 -0.83 17.24
C MET A 123 2.11 -0.94 17.81
N LYS A 124 1.13 -0.23 17.23
CA LYS A 124 -0.28 -0.34 17.63
C LYS A 124 -0.88 -1.73 17.41
N GLY A 125 -0.38 -2.48 16.43
CA GLY A 125 -0.77 -3.87 16.21
C GLY A 125 -0.34 -4.82 17.34
N LEU A 126 0.73 -4.47 18.07
CA LEU A 126 1.23 -5.23 19.23
C LEU A 126 0.72 -4.67 20.58
N ASP A 127 0.43 -3.37 20.64
CA ASP A 127 -0.09 -2.68 21.83
C ASP A 127 -1.16 -1.66 21.44
N GLU A 128 -2.43 -2.02 21.68
CA GLU A 128 -3.60 -1.20 21.34
C GLU A 128 -3.61 0.18 22.04
N SER A 129 -2.84 0.35 23.12
CA SER A 129 -2.72 1.64 23.81
C SER A 129 -1.86 2.67 23.06
N THR A 130 -1.13 2.23 22.02
CA THR A 130 -0.30 3.10 21.19
C THR A 130 -1.15 4.11 20.42
N GLN A 131 -0.82 5.39 20.54
CA GLN A 131 -1.51 6.49 19.87
C GLN A 131 -0.54 7.51 19.25
N LEU A 132 -1.01 8.24 18.24
CA LEU A 132 -0.31 9.40 17.71
C LEU A 132 -0.32 10.55 18.72
N THR A 133 0.80 11.27 18.83
CA THR A 133 0.81 12.55 19.54
C THR A 133 0.13 13.63 18.70
N GLU A 134 -0.25 14.76 19.31
CA GLU A 134 -0.83 15.90 18.58
C GLU A 134 0.11 16.44 17.49
N GLU A 135 1.41 16.46 17.76
CA GLU A 135 2.44 16.85 16.80
C GLU A 135 2.47 15.91 15.59
N GLU A 136 2.36 14.60 15.82
CA GLU A 136 2.37 13.61 14.74
C GLU A 136 1.08 13.61 13.94
N ASN A 137 -0.07 13.81 14.59
CA ASN A 137 -1.35 13.98 13.92
C ASN A 137 -1.33 15.20 12.99
N THR A 138 -0.85 16.34 13.50
CA THR A 138 -0.70 17.58 12.72
C THR A 138 0.24 17.36 11.54
N PHE A 139 1.41 16.74 11.78
CA PHE A 139 2.36 16.46 10.71
C PHE A 139 1.78 15.55 9.62
N LEU A 140 1.10 14.46 10.00
CA LEU A 140 0.49 13.53 9.04
C LEU A 140 -0.57 14.21 8.19
N HIS A 141 -1.43 15.00 8.84
CA HIS A 141 -2.45 15.81 8.18
C HIS A 141 -1.81 16.75 7.16
N ASP A 142 -0.87 17.59 7.61
CA ASP A 142 -0.25 18.62 6.77
C ASP A 142 0.51 18.02 5.59
N TYR A 143 1.22 16.91 5.80
CA TYR A 143 1.91 16.19 4.73
C TYR A 143 0.93 15.69 3.64
N LEU A 144 -0.10 14.94 4.04
CA LEU A 144 -1.05 14.35 3.10
C LEU A 144 -1.88 15.43 2.38
N PHE A 145 -2.28 16.49 3.08
CA PHE A 145 -3.15 17.53 2.53
C PHE A 145 -2.40 18.61 1.74
N SER A 146 -1.12 18.84 2.01
CA SER A 146 -0.28 19.68 1.14
C SER A 146 0.16 18.98 -0.15
N THR A 147 0.14 17.64 -0.18
CA THR A 147 0.49 16.87 -1.38
C THR A 147 -0.63 16.94 -2.41
N GLU A 148 -0.36 17.48 -3.61
CA GLU A 148 -1.38 17.68 -4.66
C GLU A 148 -1.75 16.39 -5.40
N ILE A 149 -0.76 15.55 -5.72
CA ILE A 149 -0.93 14.29 -6.46
C ILE A 149 -0.51 13.14 -5.57
N TRP A 150 -1.45 12.25 -5.24
CA TRP A 150 -1.19 11.09 -4.41
C TRP A 150 -0.73 9.92 -5.27
N GLY A 151 0.51 9.48 -5.00
CA GLY A 151 1.09 8.30 -5.60
C GLY A 151 1.01 7.09 -4.68
N ASN A 152 1.77 6.05 -5.04
CA ASN A 152 1.85 4.83 -4.23
C ASN A 152 2.29 5.10 -2.79
N TYR A 153 3.16 6.09 -2.58
CA TYR A 153 3.73 6.43 -1.29
C TYR A 153 2.67 7.00 -0.33
N GLU A 154 1.92 8.02 -0.74
CA GLU A 154 0.84 8.61 0.06
C GLU A 154 -0.28 7.61 0.33
N LEU A 155 -0.66 6.82 -0.69
CA LEU A 155 -1.67 5.78 -0.56
C LEU A 155 -1.26 4.71 0.47
N THR A 156 0.00 4.28 0.43
CA THR A 156 0.55 3.33 1.40
C THR A 156 0.59 3.93 2.80
N LEU A 157 1.00 5.19 2.92
CA LEU A 157 1.02 5.90 4.20
C LEU A 157 -0.38 6.00 4.81
N LEU A 158 -1.41 6.37 4.03
CA LEU A 158 -2.79 6.39 4.50
C LEU A 158 -3.25 4.99 4.93
N ALA A 159 -2.98 3.97 4.13
CA ALA A 159 -3.36 2.59 4.45
C ALA A 159 -2.77 2.13 5.78
N ILE A 160 -1.47 2.36 6.00
CA ILE A 160 -0.79 1.95 7.23
C ILE A 160 -1.26 2.79 8.43
N SER A 161 -1.30 4.12 8.29
CA SER A 161 -1.67 5.02 9.39
C SER A 161 -3.15 5.02 9.73
N SER A 162 -4.01 4.38 8.91
CA SER A 162 -5.45 4.26 9.16
C SER A 162 -5.78 3.65 10.53
N THR A 163 -4.92 2.78 11.07
CA THR A 163 -5.09 2.16 12.39
C THR A 163 -4.89 3.15 13.54
N LEU A 164 -4.17 4.24 13.31
CA LEU A 164 -3.81 5.22 14.32
C LEU A 164 -4.79 6.39 14.41
N ILE A 165 -5.51 6.69 13.33
CA ILE A 165 -6.40 7.86 13.25
C ILE A 165 -7.85 7.48 13.60
N SER A 166 -8.65 8.49 13.96
CA SER A 166 -10.08 8.27 14.25
C SER A 166 -10.86 7.91 12.97
N SER A 167 -11.99 7.23 13.12
CA SER A 167 -12.87 6.89 11.99
C SER A 167 -13.29 8.13 11.19
N ARG A 168 -13.57 9.24 11.88
CA ARG A 168 -13.90 10.52 11.24
C ARG A 168 -12.75 11.05 10.37
N LEU A 169 -11.52 11.02 10.88
CA LEU A 169 -10.35 11.45 10.11
C LEU A 169 -10.09 10.51 8.94
N PHE A 170 -10.19 9.20 9.15
CA PHE A 170 -10.02 8.21 8.09
C PHE A 170 -11.00 8.43 6.94
N THR A 171 -12.28 8.66 7.23
CA THR A 171 -13.28 9.01 6.23
C THR A 171 -12.89 10.27 5.46
N HIS A 172 -12.48 11.32 6.17
CA HIS A 172 -12.04 12.57 5.54
C HIS A 172 -10.84 12.35 4.61
N TYR A 173 -9.82 11.62 5.06
CA TYR A 173 -8.59 11.39 4.30
C TYR A 173 -8.84 10.51 3.06
N THR A 174 -9.74 9.53 3.18
CA THR A 174 -10.08 8.64 2.05
C THR A 174 -10.90 9.39 0.98
N ARG A 175 -11.67 10.42 1.36
CA ARG A 175 -12.33 11.30 0.39
C ARG A 175 -11.32 12.14 -0.39
N GLU A 176 -10.36 12.74 0.32
CA GLU A 176 -9.28 13.51 -0.32
C GLU A 176 -8.42 12.64 -1.23
N MET A 177 -8.14 11.40 -0.80
CA MET A 177 -7.44 10.42 -1.62
C MET A 177 -8.08 10.24 -3.00
N LEU A 178 -9.42 10.13 -3.07
CA LEU A 178 -10.11 9.96 -4.34
C LEU A 178 -9.89 11.15 -5.27
N HIS A 179 -9.98 12.37 -4.75
CA HIS A 179 -9.72 13.58 -5.53
C HIS A 179 -8.25 13.72 -5.97
N LYS A 180 -7.30 13.33 -5.12
CA LYS A 180 -5.87 13.54 -5.37
C LYS A 180 -5.19 12.41 -6.12
N SER A 181 -5.89 11.30 -6.35
CA SER A 181 -5.35 10.14 -7.06
C SER A 181 -5.78 10.06 -8.52
N ASP A 182 -6.51 11.05 -9.06
CA ASP A 182 -7.05 11.04 -10.43
C ASP A 182 -6.01 10.66 -11.52
N PHE A 183 -4.79 11.21 -11.43
CA PHE A 183 -3.73 10.95 -12.42
C PHE A 183 -3.08 9.57 -12.30
N LEU A 184 -2.95 9.04 -11.08
CA LEU A 184 -2.15 7.85 -10.78
C LEU A 184 -2.99 6.66 -10.30
N GLY A 185 -4.30 6.83 -10.11
CA GLY A 185 -5.20 5.83 -9.54
C GLY A 185 -5.43 4.63 -10.45
N SER A 186 -5.24 4.79 -11.77
CA SER A 186 -5.33 3.71 -12.75
C SER A 186 -4.11 2.78 -12.75
N LEU A 187 -2.98 3.21 -12.16
CA LEU A 187 -1.81 2.35 -11.97
C LEU A 187 -2.21 1.15 -11.10
N LYS A 188 -1.87 -0.07 -11.55
CA LYS A 188 -2.33 -1.32 -10.89
C LYS A 188 -2.05 -1.34 -9.39
N SER A 189 -0.85 -0.93 -8.96
CA SER A 189 -0.45 -0.87 -7.55
C SER A 189 -1.29 0.12 -6.75
N ASN A 190 -1.59 1.29 -7.32
CA ASN A 190 -2.38 2.32 -6.68
C ASN A 190 -3.86 1.94 -6.62
N ARG A 191 -4.40 1.37 -7.70
CA ARG A 191 -5.78 0.90 -7.74
C ARG A 191 -6.05 -0.13 -6.65
N HIS A 192 -5.12 -1.06 -6.43
CA HIS A 192 -5.23 -2.05 -5.35
C HIS A 192 -5.31 -1.36 -3.97
N LEU A 193 -4.45 -0.38 -3.70
CA LEU A 193 -4.48 0.37 -2.43
C LEU A 193 -5.77 1.17 -2.25
N ILE A 194 -6.23 1.87 -3.30
CA ILE A 194 -7.48 2.64 -3.30
C ILE A 194 -8.66 1.70 -3.00
N GLN A 195 -8.73 0.55 -3.66
CA GLN A 195 -9.78 -0.44 -3.43
C GLN A 195 -9.79 -0.96 -2.00
N THR A 196 -8.62 -1.29 -1.44
CA THR A 196 -8.49 -1.68 -0.03
C THR A 196 -8.96 -0.59 0.92
N LEU A 197 -8.55 0.66 0.68
CA LEU A 197 -8.92 1.82 1.51
C LEU A 197 -10.43 2.11 1.47
N LEU A 198 -11.03 2.06 0.29
CA LEU A 198 -12.48 2.17 0.13
C LEU A 198 -13.21 1.04 0.87
N MET A 199 -12.69 -0.18 0.78
CA MET A 199 -13.32 -1.32 1.43
C MET A 199 -13.27 -1.18 2.96
N ASN A 200 -12.09 -0.80 3.49
CA ASN A 200 -11.91 -0.52 4.90
C ASN A 200 -12.80 0.64 5.37
N GLY A 201 -12.97 1.68 4.55
CA GLY A 201 -13.90 2.78 4.81
C GLY A 201 -15.33 2.33 4.96
N PHE A 202 -15.80 1.51 4.03
CA PHE A 202 -17.15 0.98 4.09
C PHE A 202 -17.37 0.13 5.35
N LEU A 203 -16.47 -0.82 5.65
CA LEU A 203 -16.56 -1.66 6.86
C LEU A 203 -16.51 -0.83 8.15
N LEU A 204 -15.62 0.15 8.22
CA LEU A 204 -15.49 1.02 9.39
C LEU A 204 -16.74 1.85 9.63
N CYS A 205 -17.33 2.42 8.58
CA CYS A 205 -18.58 3.16 8.69
C CYS A 205 -19.76 2.27 9.10
N ILE A 206 -19.81 1.01 8.64
CA ILE A 206 -20.80 0.02 9.11
C ILE A 206 -20.61 -0.28 10.60
N ASP A 207 -19.38 -0.50 11.06
CA ASP A 207 -19.08 -0.76 12.48
C ASP A 207 -19.51 0.40 13.39
N LYS A 208 -19.32 1.64 12.92
CA LYS A 208 -19.69 2.87 13.63
C LYS A 208 -21.14 3.32 13.39
N GLU A 209 -21.92 2.56 12.64
CA GLU A 209 -23.30 2.90 12.27
C GLU A 209 -23.44 4.28 11.59
N ASP A 210 -22.37 4.72 10.90
CA ASP A 210 -22.33 5.93 10.10
C ASP A 210 -22.80 5.63 8.67
N TYR A 211 -24.11 5.41 8.54
CA TYR A 211 -24.71 4.94 7.29
C TYR A 211 -24.54 5.93 6.12
N VAL A 212 -24.48 7.24 6.40
CA VAL A 212 -24.26 8.26 5.37
C VAL A 212 -22.90 8.09 4.71
N ASN A 213 -21.84 7.92 5.49
CA ASN A 213 -20.51 7.69 4.94
C ASN A 213 -20.36 6.26 4.40
N ALA A 214 -21.07 5.27 4.97
CA ALA A 214 -21.10 3.92 4.41
C ALA A 214 -21.69 3.92 2.98
N ASP A 215 -22.80 4.62 2.74
CA ASP A 215 -23.39 4.77 1.41
C ASP A 215 -22.46 5.50 0.43
N TYR A 216 -21.73 6.50 0.92
CA TYR A 216 -20.70 7.17 0.13
C TYR A 216 -19.61 6.19 -0.33
N PHE A 217 -19.07 5.38 0.57
CA PHE A 217 -18.06 4.38 0.21
C PHE A 217 -18.62 3.30 -0.71
N ASP A 218 -19.84 2.84 -0.46
CA ASP A 218 -20.54 1.87 -1.31
C ASP A 218 -20.65 2.36 -2.75
N LYS A 219 -21.09 3.61 -2.93
CA LYS A 219 -21.18 4.25 -4.25
C LYS A 219 -19.83 4.31 -4.95
N ASN A 220 -18.76 4.72 -4.26
CA ASN A 220 -17.43 4.80 -4.86
C ASN A 220 -16.89 3.42 -5.27
N ILE A 221 -17.18 2.38 -4.48
CA ILE A 221 -16.85 0.98 -4.82
C ILE A 221 -17.64 0.56 -6.07
N GLN A 222 -18.92 0.89 -6.17
CA GLN A 222 -19.76 0.54 -7.33
C GLN A 222 -19.34 1.27 -8.60
N ASP A 223 -19.03 2.57 -8.52
CA ASP A 223 -18.59 3.37 -9.67
C ASP A 223 -17.28 2.82 -10.27
N HIS A 224 -16.46 2.15 -9.46
CA HIS A 224 -15.18 1.54 -9.87
C HIS A 224 -15.08 0.07 -9.45
N PHE A 225 -16.12 -0.70 -9.78
CA PHE A 225 -16.28 -2.06 -9.28
C PHE A 225 -15.10 -2.99 -9.59
N PHE A 226 -14.95 -4.00 -8.73
CA PHE A 226 -13.89 -5.00 -8.82
C PHE A 226 -13.99 -5.79 -10.13
N LYS A 227 -12.85 -6.02 -10.77
CA LYS A 227 -12.73 -6.86 -11.98
C LYS A 227 -13.01 -8.31 -11.63
N GLU A 228 -13.24 -9.14 -12.65
CA GLU A 228 -13.54 -10.56 -12.47
C GLU A 228 -12.43 -11.30 -11.71
N ASN A 229 -11.16 -11.00 -12.01
CA ASN A 229 -9.98 -11.55 -11.34
C ASN A 229 -9.71 -10.96 -9.94
N GLU A 230 -10.51 -9.99 -9.49
CA GLU A 230 -10.47 -9.41 -8.14
C GLU A 230 -11.48 -10.09 -7.21
N THR A 231 -11.60 -11.41 -7.32
CA THR A 231 -12.64 -12.21 -6.68
C THR A 231 -12.64 -12.07 -5.16
N TYR A 232 -11.45 -11.96 -4.54
CA TYR A 232 -11.33 -11.73 -3.10
C TYR A 232 -12.13 -10.50 -2.64
N TYR A 233 -11.94 -9.36 -3.32
CA TYR A 233 -12.68 -8.13 -2.99
C TYR A 233 -14.18 -8.28 -3.20
N ARG A 234 -14.62 -8.99 -4.24
CA ARG A 234 -16.04 -9.25 -4.49
C ARG A 234 -16.67 -10.07 -3.37
N ILE A 235 -15.95 -11.05 -2.83
CA ILE A 235 -16.39 -11.87 -1.70
C ILE A 235 -16.51 -11.02 -0.43
N ILE A 236 -15.48 -10.22 -0.11
CA ILE A 236 -15.50 -9.36 1.07
C ILE A 236 -16.58 -8.28 0.96
N TYR A 237 -16.76 -7.70 -0.23
CA TYR A 237 -17.82 -6.73 -0.48
C TYR A 237 -19.21 -7.34 -0.34
N LEU A 238 -19.43 -8.58 -0.82
CA LEU A 238 -20.69 -9.32 -0.58
C LEU A 238 -20.96 -9.46 0.92
N TRP A 239 -19.95 -9.84 1.70
CA TRP A 239 -20.07 -9.93 3.16
C TRP A 239 -20.41 -8.57 3.78
N ALA A 240 -19.70 -7.51 3.37
CA ALA A 240 -19.90 -6.15 3.88
C ALA A 240 -21.30 -5.60 3.56
N LYS A 241 -21.82 -5.85 2.35
CA LYS A 241 -23.21 -5.51 1.97
C LYS A 241 -24.23 -6.26 2.81
N GLY A 242 -23.98 -7.54 3.10
CA GLY A 242 -24.81 -8.33 3.99
C GLY A 242 -24.84 -7.78 5.40
N LEU A 243 -23.68 -7.41 5.94
CA LEU A 243 -23.57 -6.76 7.26
C LEU A 243 -24.30 -5.41 7.29
N TYR A 244 -24.10 -4.57 6.27
CA TYR A 244 -24.77 -3.27 6.14
C TYR A 244 -26.30 -3.43 6.13
N ALA A 245 -26.83 -4.33 5.30
CA ALA A 245 -28.27 -4.60 5.24
C ALA A 245 -28.79 -5.14 6.58
N TYR A 246 -28.07 -6.08 7.19
CA TYR A 246 -28.43 -6.62 8.49
C TYR A 246 -28.48 -5.52 9.55
N LYS A 247 -27.45 -4.69 9.71
CA LYS A 247 -27.46 -3.60 10.69
C LYS A 247 -28.56 -2.56 10.45
N LEU A 248 -28.80 -2.19 9.20
CA LEU A 248 -29.78 -1.15 8.86
C LEU A 248 -31.23 -1.54 9.18
N ASN A 249 -31.65 -2.77 8.86
CA ASN A 249 -33.07 -3.16 8.96
C ASN A 249 -33.32 -4.59 9.44
N GLY A 250 -32.28 -5.38 9.72
CA GLY A 250 -32.41 -6.77 10.16
C GLY A 250 -32.85 -7.73 9.06
N ALA A 251 -32.62 -7.39 7.80
CA ALA A 251 -32.93 -8.26 6.68
C ALA A 251 -32.24 -9.61 6.83
N SER A 252 -33.04 -10.69 6.78
CA SER A 252 -32.53 -12.07 6.73
C SER A 252 -31.64 -12.28 5.50
N GLU A 253 -31.93 -11.58 4.40
CA GLU A 253 -31.11 -11.57 3.19
C GLU A 253 -29.66 -11.13 3.49
N GLY A 254 -29.45 -10.20 4.42
CA GLY A 254 -28.12 -9.76 4.82
C GLY A 254 -27.30 -10.88 5.48
N ILE A 255 -27.96 -11.71 6.30
CA ILE A 255 -27.35 -12.90 6.90
C ILE A 255 -26.99 -13.92 5.82
N ASP A 256 -27.88 -14.14 4.85
CA ASP A 256 -27.64 -15.09 3.76
C ASP A 256 -26.46 -14.65 2.88
N GLN A 257 -26.32 -13.35 2.61
CA GLN A 257 -25.14 -12.79 1.92
C GLN A 257 -23.85 -13.01 2.71
N MET A 258 -23.85 -12.74 4.03
CA MET A 258 -22.69 -12.98 4.89
C MET A 258 -22.30 -14.47 4.92
N LYS A 259 -23.28 -15.38 5.10
CA LYS A 259 -23.07 -16.84 5.07
C LYS A 259 -22.52 -17.31 3.73
N THR A 260 -23.06 -16.79 2.63
CA THR A 260 -22.60 -17.11 1.27
C THR A 260 -21.13 -16.72 1.10
N ALA A 261 -20.75 -15.50 1.49
CA ALA A 261 -19.36 -15.07 1.41
C ALA A 261 -18.41 -15.95 2.25
N VAL A 262 -18.79 -16.29 3.48
CA VAL A 262 -18.01 -17.20 4.34
C VAL A 262 -17.88 -18.59 3.71
N ASN A 263 -18.96 -19.11 3.10
CA ASN A 263 -18.94 -20.42 2.45
C ASN A 263 -18.02 -20.43 1.22
N ILE A 264 -18.01 -19.36 0.42
CA ILE A 264 -17.07 -19.22 -0.69
C ILE A 264 -15.63 -19.25 -0.18
N LEU A 265 -15.30 -18.49 0.89
CA LEU A 265 -13.96 -18.50 1.48
C LEU A 265 -13.54 -19.90 1.97
N LYS A 266 -14.45 -20.64 2.63
CA LYS A 266 -14.21 -22.03 3.05
C LYS A 266 -13.98 -22.96 1.86
N THR A 267 -14.79 -22.81 0.81
CA THR A 267 -14.66 -23.61 -0.43
C THR A 267 -13.32 -23.39 -1.12
N LEU A 268 -12.78 -22.17 -1.03
CA LEU A 268 -11.46 -21.81 -1.55
C LEU A 268 -10.31 -22.08 -0.56
N HIS A 269 -10.57 -22.76 0.56
CA HIS A 269 -9.57 -23.04 1.62
C HIS A 269 -8.90 -21.79 2.22
N CYS A 270 -9.60 -20.66 2.24
CA CYS A 270 -9.16 -19.43 2.90
C CYS A 270 -9.56 -19.42 4.39
N ASP A 271 -9.13 -20.45 5.13
CA ASP A 271 -9.67 -20.78 6.46
C ASP A 271 -9.53 -19.66 7.50
N ASN A 272 -8.38 -18.99 7.55
CA ASN A 272 -8.15 -17.88 8.47
C ASN A 272 -9.13 -16.73 8.26
N VAL A 273 -9.33 -16.35 7.00
CA VAL A 273 -10.22 -15.25 6.61
C VAL A 273 -11.68 -15.66 6.82
N ALA A 274 -12.04 -16.89 6.45
CA ALA A 274 -13.37 -17.43 6.69
C ALA A 274 -13.72 -17.43 8.18
N ASN A 275 -12.80 -17.86 9.04
CA ASN A 275 -13.00 -17.88 10.49
C ASN A 275 -13.13 -16.47 11.08
N TYR A 276 -12.37 -15.50 10.58
CA TYR A 276 -12.48 -14.09 10.98
C TYR A 276 -13.90 -13.55 10.70
N TYR A 277 -14.37 -13.65 9.46
CA TYR A 277 -15.70 -13.12 9.07
C TYR A 277 -16.86 -13.92 9.68
N GLN A 278 -16.69 -15.22 9.92
CA GLN A 278 -17.66 -16.05 10.64
C GLN A 278 -17.83 -15.57 12.09
N LYS A 279 -16.72 -15.32 12.80
CA LYS A 279 -16.74 -14.81 14.18
C LYS A 279 -17.36 -13.42 14.24
N ALA A 280 -17.01 -12.54 13.31
CA ALA A 280 -17.60 -11.19 13.21
C ALA A 280 -19.12 -11.26 13.02
N MET A 281 -19.60 -12.12 12.11
CA MET A 281 -21.04 -12.31 11.88
C MET A 281 -21.78 -12.80 13.14
N ILE A 282 -21.26 -13.82 13.82
CA ILE A 282 -21.88 -14.38 15.04
C ILE A 282 -21.96 -13.33 16.16
N LYS A 283 -20.92 -12.49 16.29
CA LYS A 283 -20.91 -11.40 17.27
C LYS A 283 -22.06 -10.42 17.03
N GLU A 284 -22.30 -10.04 15.78
CA GLU A 284 -23.38 -9.11 15.42
C GLU A 284 -24.78 -9.75 15.55
N GLU A 285 -24.92 -11.05 15.27
CA GLU A 285 -26.16 -11.79 15.55
C GLU A 285 -26.47 -11.81 17.06
N THR A 286 -25.46 -12.02 17.90
CA THR A 286 -25.61 -12.06 19.37
C THR A 286 -25.98 -10.68 19.94
N ASN A 287 -25.33 -9.62 19.46
CA ASN A 287 -25.58 -8.25 19.93
C ASN A 287 -27.01 -7.74 19.67
N ARG A 288 -27.70 -8.28 18.67
CA ARG A 288 -29.08 -7.88 18.34
C ARG A 288 -30.14 -8.62 19.15
N LEU A 289 -29.80 -9.81 19.65
CA LEU A 289 -30.72 -10.66 20.42
C LEU A 289 -30.72 -10.34 21.92
N GLY A 290 -29.71 -9.61 22.42
CA GLY A 290 -29.60 -9.13 23.80
C GLY A 290 -30.06 -7.69 23.96
#